data_AF-A0A7Y0S5B2-F1
#
_entry.id   AF-A0A7Y0S5B2-F1
#
_cell.length_a   1.000
_cell.length_b   1.000
_cell.length_c   1.000
_cell.angle_alpha   90.00
_cell.angle_beta   90.00
_cell.angle_gamma   90.00
#
_symmetry.space_group_name_H-M   'P 1'
#
loop_
_entity.id
_entity.type
_entity.pdbx_description
1 polymer ?
#
loop_
_entity_poly.entity_id
_entity_poly.type
_entity_poly.pdbx_seq_one_letter_code
_entity_poly.pdbx_strand_id
1 'polypeptide(L)' 'LPNNLVACVGGGSNAMGLFTAFLEDEQVAIHGVEPAGRSLQKVGEHAATLALGEPGIMHGFKSYMLKDAQGEPQEVYSVA' A
#
# COMPACT_ATOMS: atom_id res chain seq x y z
N LEU A 1 -10.01 4.91 23.63
CA LEU A 1 -9.77 4.52 22.22
C LEU A 1 -8.48 3.69 22.15
N PRO A 2 -8.27 2.83 21.15
CA PRO A 2 -6.99 2.14 20.97
C PRO A 2 -5.87 3.16 20.68
N ASN A 3 -4.63 2.86 21.07
CA ASN A 3 -3.50 3.71 20.71
C ASN A 3 -3.07 3.54 19.25
N ASN A 4 -3.23 2.34 18.69
CA ASN A 4 -2.79 2.01 17.34
C ASN A 4 -3.81 1.12 16.64
N LEU A 5 -4.02 1.37 15.35
CA LEU A 5 -4.67 0.48 14.41
C LEU A 5 -3.65 0.02 13.37
N VAL A 6 -3.60 -1.27 13.10
CA VAL A 6 -2.65 -1.86 12.16
C VAL A 6 -3.40 -2.82 11.25
N ALA A 7 -3.27 -2.64 9.94
CA ALA A 7 -3.90 -3.50 8.94
C ALA A 7 -3.02 -3.66 7.70
N CYS A 8 -3.15 -4.80 7.01
CA CYS A 8 -2.39 -5.04 5.79
C CYS A 8 -2.98 -4.29 4.59
N VAL A 9 -2.12 -3.78 3.72
CA VAL A 9 -2.48 -2.98 2.55
C VAL A 9 -1.95 -3.67 1.30
N GLY A 10 -2.81 -4.51 0.71
CA GLY A 10 -2.73 -4.88 -0.71
C GLY A 10 -3.61 -3.93 -1.52
N GLY A 11 -4.83 -4.36 -1.88
CA GLY A 11 -5.85 -3.46 -2.43
C GLY A 11 -6.49 -2.50 -1.42
N GLY A 12 -6.24 -2.68 -0.11
CA GLY A 12 -6.63 -1.74 0.95
C GLY A 12 -8.03 -1.90 1.55
N SER A 13 -8.86 -2.84 1.09
CA SER A 13 -10.26 -2.98 1.54
C SER A 13 -10.42 -3.23 3.05
N ASN A 14 -9.65 -4.17 3.60
CA ASN A 14 -9.68 -4.47 5.04
C ASN A 14 -9.17 -3.29 5.88
N ALA A 15 -8.11 -2.62 5.42
CA ALA A 15 -7.49 -1.49 6.09
C ALA A 15 -8.45 -0.30 6.14
N MET A 16 -9.04 0.09 5.00
CA MET A 16 -10.02 1.15 4.97
C MET A 16 -11.27 0.83 5.79
N GLY A 17 -11.74 -0.42 5.78
CA GLY A 17 -12.84 -0.86 6.64
C GLY A 17 -12.56 -0.63 8.12
N LEU A 18 -11.34 -0.94 8.59
CA LEU A 18 -10.92 -0.68 9.97
C LEU A 18 -10.72 0.82 10.24
N PHE A 19 -10.02 1.52 9.36
CA PHE A 19 -9.56 2.89 9.60
C PHE A 19 -10.69 3.92 9.55
N THR A 20 -11.71 3.70 8.71
CA THR A 20 -12.81 4.66 8.51
C THR A 20 -13.52 5.03 9.82
N ALA A 21 -13.63 4.09 10.77
CA ALA A 21 -14.29 4.33 12.05
C ALA A 21 -13.52 5.26 13.01
N PHE A 22 -12.24 5.56 12.71
CA PHE A 22 -11.33 6.28 13.60
C PHE A 22 -10.60 7.44 12.91
N LEU A 23 -10.99 7.83 11.70
CA LEU A 23 -10.31 8.90 10.94
C LEU A 23 -10.35 10.27 11.63
N GLU A 24 -11.36 10.52 12.47
CA GLU A 24 -11.53 11.76 13.22
C GLU A 24 -10.90 11.71 14.63
N ASP A 25 -10.40 10.54 15.05
CA ASP A 25 -9.79 10.34 16.36
C ASP A 25 -8.27 10.58 16.28
N GLU A 26 -7.83 11.84 16.31
CA GLU A 26 -6.40 12.23 16.13
C GLU A 26 -5.41 11.54 17.10
N GLN A 27 -5.89 11.05 18.24
CA GLN A 27 -5.08 10.33 19.23
C GLN A 27 -4.83 8.86 18.86
N VAL A 28 -5.51 8.34 17.85
CA VAL A 28 -5.40 6.96 17.36
C VAL A 28 -4.42 6.93 16.20
N ALA A 29 -3.26 6.30 16.39
CA ALA A 29 -2.30 6.15 15.31
C ALA A 29 -2.74 5.05 14.32
N ILE A 30 -2.68 5.35 13.02
CA ILE A 30 -3.11 4.44 11.94
C ILE A 30 -1.91 4.00 11.13
N HIS A 31 -1.70 2.68 11.03
CA HIS A 31 -0.57 2.06 10.34
C HIS A 31 -1.05 1.09 9.26
N GLY A 32 -0.78 1.43 7.99
CA GLY A 32 -0.92 0.51 6.87
C GLY A 32 0.36 -0.28 6.63
N VAL A 33 0.27 -1.60 6.50
CA VAL A 33 1.44 -2.47 6.28
C VAL A 33 1.41 -3.07 4.89
N GLU A 34 2.35 -2.68 4.05
CA GLU A 34 2.50 -3.22 2.70
C GLU A 34 3.48 -4.41 2.64
N PRO A 35 3.31 -5.35 1.69
CA PRO A 35 4.22 -6.48 1.52
C PRO A 35 5.60 -6.04 0.99
N ALA A 36 6.63 -6.21 1.83
CA ALA A 36 8.03 -5.97 1.46
C ALA A 36 8.64 -7.05 0.55
N GLY A 37 7.95 -8.18 0.36
CA GLY A 37 8.40 -9.31 -0.44
C GLY A 37 9.79 -9.82 -0.03
N ARG A 38 10.66 -10.13 -1.00
CA ARG A 38 12.03 -10.62 -0.76
C ARG A 38 13.05 -9.48 -0.64
N SER A 39 12.79 -8.34 -1.27
CA SER A 39 13.67 -7.17 -1.22
C SER A 39 12.92 -5.91 -1.64
N LEU A 40 13.13 -4.82 -0.90
CA LEU A 40 12.63 -3.49 -1.23
C LEU A 40 13.50 -2.76 -2.27
N GLN A 41 14.68 -3.30 -2.58
CA GLN A 41 15.65 -2.68 -3.48
C GLN A 41 15.67 -3.33 -4.86
N LYS A 42 15.14 -4.55 -4.98
CA LYS A 42 15.10 -5.29 -6.24
C LYS A 42 13.72 -5.19 -6.87
N VAL A 43 13.67 -4.60 -8.06
CA VAL A 43 12.50 -4.53 -8.94
C VAL A 43 11.85 -5.91 -9.05
N GLY A 44 10.52 -5.95 -8.93
CA GLY A 44 9.75 -7.20 -9.01
C GLY A 44 9.69 -8.03 -7.73
N GLU A 45 10.42 -7.68 -6.67
CA GLU A 45 10.54 -8.52 -5.47
C GLU A 45 9.75 -8.01 -4.26
N HIS A 46 8.91 -6.98 -4.41
CA HIS A 46 8.01 -6.45 -3.38
C HIS A 46 6.70 -5.94 -4.00
N ALA A 47 5.72 -5.62 -3.14
CA ALA A 47 4.46 -4.97 -3.52
C ALA A 47 4.17 -3.71 -2.65
N ALA A 48 5.21 -3.11 -2.06
CA ALA A 48 5.17 -1.85 -1.30
C ALA A 48 4.89 -0.62 -2.18
N THR A 49 3.63 -0.46 -2.59
CA THR A 49 3.17 0.45 -3.65
C THR A 49 3.06 1.90 -3.18
N LEU A 50 2.52 2.12 -1.99
CA LEU A 50 2.40 3.46 -1.39
C LEU A 50 3.75 3.95 -0.87
N ALA A 51 4.61 3.05 -0.38
CA ALA A 51 5.92 3.41 0.15
C ALA A 51 6.96 3.70 -0.95
N LEU A 52 6.95 2.96 -2.07
CA LEU A 52 8.01 3.02 -3.10
C LEU A 52 7.50 3.30 -4.52
N GLY A 53 6.18 3.34 -4.72
CA GLY A 53 5.60 3.68 -6.01
C GLY A 53 5.46 5.17 -6.22
N GLU A 54 4.86 5.51 -7.35
CA GLU A 54 4.61 6.89 -7.76
C GLU A 54 3.21 7.05 -8.36
N PRO A 55 2.64 8.27 -8.37
CA PRO A 55 1.32 8.51 -8.92
C PRO A 55 1.22 8.08 -10.40
N GLY A 56 0.21 7.29 -10.73
CA GLY A 56 -0.10 6.83 -12.08
C GLY A 56 -1.59 6.57 -12.27
N ILE A 57 -1.96 6.19 -13.48
CA ILE A 57 -3.33 5.80 -13.83
C ILE A 57 -3.29 4.34 -14.23
N MET A 58 -4.03 3.50 -13.50
CA MET A 58 -4.12 2.08 -13.76
C MET A 58 -5.59 1.66 -13.61
N HIS A 59 -6.09 0.83 -14.52
CA HIS A 59 -7.48 0.31 -14.49
C HIS A 59 -8.57 1.39 -14.24
N GLY A 60 -8.39 2.60 -14.77
CA GLY A 60 -9.39 3.68 -14.68
C GLY A 60 -9.36 4.49 -13.39
N PHE A 61 -8.39 4.30 -12.50
CA PHE A 61 -8.23 5.12 -11.29
C PHE A 61 -6.83 5.74 -11.21
N LYS A 62 -6.76 6.95 -10.63
CA LYS A 62 -5.49 7.64 -10.35
C LYS A 62 -5.07 7.34 -8.92
N SER A 63 -3.96 6.63 -8.75
CA SER A 63 -3.40 6.27 -7.44
C SER A 63 -1.88 6.10 -7.55
N TYR A 64 -1.24 5.62 -6.50
CA TYR A 64 0.15 5.17 -6.55
C TYR A 64 0.24 3.80 -7.20
N MET A 65 1.30 3.60 -7.96
CA MET A 65 1.65 2.33 -8.58
C MET A 65 3.17 2.19 -8.66
N LEU A 66 3.66 0.94 -8.61
CA LEU A 66 5.03 0.65 -9.00
C LEU A 66 5.08 0.63 -10.52
N LYS A 67 6.01 1.38 -11.11
CA LYS A 67 6.14 1.50 -12.56
C LYS A 67 7.47 0.97 -13.05
N ASP A 68 7.46 0.40 -14.24
CA ASP A 68 8.68 0.15 -14.98
C ASP A 68 9.25 1.45 -15.59
N ALA A 69 10.36 1.32 -16.32
CA ALA A 69 11.02 2.45 -16.96
C ALA A 69 10.19 3.12 -18.08
N GLN A 70 9.12 2.47 -18.54
CA GLN A 70 8.20 2.97 -19.55
C GLN A 70 6.99 3.69 -18.92
N GLY A 71 6.85 3.62 -17.60
CA GLY A 71 5.69 4.17 -16.88
C GLY A 71 4.50 3.21 -16.85
N GLU A 72 4.70 1.95 -17.23
CA GLU A 72 3.68 0.90 -17.20
C GLU A 72 3.69 0.17 -15.85
N PRO A 73 2.62 -0.55 -15.47
CA PRO A 73 2.59 -1.32 -14.23
C PRO A 73 3.74 -2.33 -14.15
N GLN A 74 4.55 -2.21 -13.09
CA GLN A 74 5.64 -3.13 -12.81
C GLN A 74 5.12 -4.47 -12.26
N GLU A 75 5.83 -5.56 -12.53
CA GLU A 75 5.67 -6.79 -11.76
C GLU A 75 5.98 -6.56 -10.27
N VAL A 76 5.32 -7.34 -9.43
CA VAL A 76 5.43 -7.27 -7.97
C VAL A 76 5.44 -8.67 -7.36
N TYR A 77 5.94 -8.77 -6.12
CA TYR A 77 5.99 -10.05 -5.40
C TYR A 77 5.54 -9.91 -3.94
N SER A 78 4.80 -10.92 -3.49
CA SER A 78 4.51 -11.23 -2.09
C SER A 78 4.47 -12.76 -1.93
N VAL A 79 4.62 -13.24 -0.70
CA VAL A 79 4.54 -14.69 -0.38
C VAL A 79 3.11 -15.22 -0.29
N ALA A 80 2.13 -14.31 -0.14
CA ALA A 80 0.71 -14.65 -0.02
C ALA A 80 0.09 -15.07 -1.35
#